data_AF-I2Q9R0-F1
#
_entry.id   AF-I2Q9R0-F1
#
_cell.length_a   1.000
_cell.length_b   1.000
_cell.length_c   1.000
_cell.angle_alpha   90.00
_cell.angle_beta   90.00
_cell.angle_gamma   90.00
#
_symmetry.space_group_name_H-M   'P 1'
#
loop_
_entity.id
_entity.type
_entity.pdbx_description
1 polymer ?
#
loop_
_entity_poly.entity_id
_entity_poly.type
_entity_poly.pdbx_seq_one_letter_code
_entity_poly.pdbx_strand_id
1 'polypeptide(L)'
;MYRPLGSILLATAALIFSPLVQAQQATAPRVAAETPRSMLAAQIRLQGFTCDKPLGASRDAKRSRPDRAVWILKCSNATYRVTRSPDMAAKVEPLL
;
A
#
# COMPACT_ATOMS: atom_id res chain seq x y z
N MET A 1 -0.33 44.72 -68.38
CA MET A 1 0.72 43.85 -68.94
C MET A 1 1.20 42.90 -67.86
N TYR A 2 1.41 41.65 -68.25
CA TYR A 2 1.51 40.45 -67.42
C TYR A 2 2.98 40.01 -67.30
N ARG A 3 3.40 39.69 -66.05
CA ARG A 3 4.29 38.59 -65.59
C ARG A 3 5.69 38.40 -66.25
N PRO A 4 6.72 37.97 -65.50
CA PRO A 4 6.82 36.54 -65.15
C PRO A 4 7.42 36.16 -63.78
N LEU A 5 7.19 34.87 -63.46
CA LEU A 5 7.97 33.86 -62.71
C LEU A 5 9.22 34.36 -61.96
N GLY A 6 9.53 34.00 -60.71
CA GLY A 6 9.15 32.89 -59.86
C GLY A 6 10.37 32.55 -58.98
N SER A 7 10.19 32.23 -57.69
CA SER A 7 11.18 31.51 -56.85
C SER A 7 10.54 31.04 -55.54
N ILE A 8 10.02 29.83 -55.63
CA ILE A 8 10.02 28.70 -54.70
C ILE A 8 10.74 28.86 -53.33
N LEU A 9 9.98 28.49 -52.29
CA LEU A 9 10.31 27.88 -50.99
C LEU A 9 11.16 28.65 -49.96
N LEU A 10 10.56 28.86 -48.79
CA LEU A 10 11.05 28.32 -47.51
C LEU A 10 9.85 28.15 -46.57
N ALA A 11 9.52 26.89 -46.29
CA ALA A 11 8.49 26.51 -45.33
C ALA A 11 9.02 26.70 -43.91
N THR A 12 8.35 27.52 -43.10
CA THR A 12 8.52 27.51 -41.64
C THR A 12 7.20 27.12 -41.01
N ALA A 13 7.04 25.82 -40.76
CA ALA A 13 6.03 25.29 -39.87
C ALA A 13 6.34 25.75 -38.44
N ALA A 14 5.59 26.74 -37.93
CA ALA A 14 5.58 27.07 -36.51
C ALA A 14 4.36 26.41 -35.87
N LEU A 15 4.66 25.34 -35.14
CA LEU A 15 3.72 24.45 -34.46
C LEU A 15 2.97 25.18 -33.33
N ILE A 16 1.64 25.18 -33.46
CA ILE A 16 0.61 25.02 -32.42
C ILE A 16 1.11 25.08 -30.97
N PHE A 17 0.95 26.24 -30.29
CA PHE A 17 1.06 26.36 -28.85
C PHE A 17 -0.34 26.41 -28.23
N SER A 18 -0.91 25.26 -27.91
CA SER A 18 -2.08 25.14 -27.05
C SER A 18 -1.60 24.80 -25.63
N PRO A 19 -1.70 25.67 -24.62
CA PRO A 19 -1.49 25.29 -23.24
C PRO A 19 -2.82 24.80 -22.66
N LEU A 20 -3.35 23.68 -23.19
CA LEU A 20 -4.32 22.91 -22.41
C LEU A 20 -3.51 22.03 -21.46
N VAL A 21 -2.97 22.65 -20.40
CA VAL A 21 -2.43 21.91 -19.25
C VAL A 21 -3.64 21.33 -18.52
N GLN A 22 -4.13 20.21 -19.05
CA GLN A 22 -5.10 19.39 -18.35
C GLN A 22 -4.30 18.73 -17.23
N ALA A 23 -4.39 19.34 -16.04
CA ALA A 23 -3.93 18.74 -14.80
C ALA A 23 -4.71 17.43 -14.62
N GLN A 24 -4.16 16.34 -15.15
CA GLN A 24 -4.60 14.99 -14.81
C GLN A 24 -4.22 14.80 -13.35
N GLN A 25 -5.15 15.15 -12.46
CA GLN A 25 -5.14 14.71 -11.09
C GLN A 25 -5.26 13.19 -11.14
N ALA A 26 -4.11 12.52 -11.15
CA ALA A 26 -4.03 11.09 -10.97
C ALA A 26 -4.61 10.79 -9.58
N THR A 27 -5.89 10.42 -9.54
CA THR A 27 -6.49 9.77 -8.38
C THR A 27 -5.87 8.39 -8.29
N ALA A 28 -4.65 8.33 -7.74
CA ALA A 28 -4.04 7.06 -7.40
C ALA A 28 -4.98 6.36 -6.41
N PRO A 29 -5.39 5.09 -6.65
CA PRO A 29 -6.14 4.35 -5.66
C PRO A 29 -5.31 4.32 -4.37
N ARG A 30 -5.90 4.77 -3.25
CA ARG A 30 -5.27 4.63 -1.94
C ARG A 30 -5.18 3.14 -1.64
N VAL A 31 -4.03 2.53 -1.94
CA VAL A 31 -3.71 1.20 -1.42
C VAL A 31 -3.78 1.32 0.10
N ALA A 32 -4.77 0.68 0.71
CA ALA A 32 -4.91 0.68 2.16
C ALA A 32 -3.59 0.18 2.74
N ALA A 33 -2.89 1.04 3.49
CA ALA A 33 -1.62 0.64 4.08
C ALA A 33 -1.85 -0.59 4.95
N GLU A 34 -1.11 -1.67 4.67
CA GLU A 34 -1.10 -2.87 5.48
C GLU A 34 -0.66 -2.50 6.90
N THR A 35 -1.60 -2.49 7.83
CA THR A 35 -1.31 -2.21 9.24
C THR A 35 -0.87 -3.50 9.94
N PRO A 36 -0.06 -3.43 11.02
CA PRO A 36 0.23 -4.61 11.85
C PRO A 36 -1.04 -5.36 12.25
N ARG A 37 -2.15 -4.65 12.48
CA ARG A 37 -3.46 -5.23 12.77
C ARG A 37 -3.97 -6.14 11.65
N SER A 38 -4.04 -5.66 10.41
CA SER A 38 -4.57 -6.44 9.29
C SER A 38 -3.64 -7.60 8.93
N MET A 39 -2.32 -7.35 8.93
CA MET A 39 -1.31 -8.37 8.66
C MET A 39 -1.35 -9.53 9.67
N LEU A 40 -1.36 -9.22 10.97
CA LEU A 40 -1.40 -10.25 12.01
C LEU A 40 -2.70 -11.05 11.94
N ALA A 41 -3.84 -10.38 11.72
CA ALA A 41 -5.12 -11.07 11.58
C ALA A 41 -5.15 -12.02 10.37
N ALA A 42 -4.64 -11.59 9.22
CA ALA A 42 -4.51 -12.46 8.05
C ALA A 42 -3.57 -13.64 8.35
N GLN A 43 -2.42 -13.37 8.97
CA GLN A 43 -1.44 -14.40 9.30
C GLN A 43 -2.01 -15.49 10.22
N ILE A 44 -2.70 -15.14 11.29
CA ILE A 44 -3.22 -16.16 12.23
C ILE A 44 -4.36 -16.97 11.61
N ARG A 45 -5.16 -16.38 10.70
CA ARG A 45 -6.19 -17.11 9.95
C ARG A 45 -5.61 -18.16 9.03
N LEU A 46 -4.49 -17.85 8.36
CA LEU A 46 -3.76 -18.82 7.54
C LEU A 46 -3.23 -20.01 8.36
N GLN A 47 -3.06 -19.83 9.67
CA GLN A 47 -2.66 -20.88 10.59
C GLN A 47 -3.84 -21.59 11.27
N GLY A 48 -5.08 -21.27 10.88
CA GLY A 48 -6.30 -21.90 11.42
C GLY A 48 -6.90 -21.23 12.65
N PHE A 49 -6.38 -20.09 13.11
CA PHE A 49 -6.99 -19.34 14.20
C PHE A 49 -8.09 -18.40 13.69
N THR A 50 -9.24 -18.42 14.36
CA THR A 50 -10.36 -17.53 14.05
C THR A 50 -10.09 -16.11 14.51
N CYS A 51 -10.15 -15.13 13.62
CA CYS A 51 -10.19 -13.72 14.02
C CYS A 51 -11.20 -13.02 13.12
N ASP A 52 -12.39 -12.68 13.63
CA ASP A 52 -13.44 -12.16 12.77
C ASP A 52 -13.14 -10.71 12.37
N LYS A 53 -13.46 -9.78 13.28
CA LYS A 53 -13.16 -8.37 13.12
C LYS A 53 -11.91 -8.02 13.94
N PRO A 54 -10.75 -7.77 13.32
CA PRO A 54 -9.58 -7.33 14.06
C PRO A 54 -9.83 -5.91 14.57
N LEU A 55 -9.80 -5.71 15.88
CA LEU A 55 -10.08 -4.44 16.54
C LEU A 55 -8.81 -3.60 16.68
N GLY A 56 -7.70 -4.23 17.03
CA GLY A 56 -6.41 -3.55 17.18
C GLY A 56 -5.25 -4.51 17.37
N ALA A 57 -4.04 -4.02 17.13
CA ALA A 57 -2.80 -4.73 17.45
C ALA A 57 -1.85 -3.78 18.16
N SER A 58 -1.34 -4.19 19.32
CA SER A 58 -0.33 -3.44 20.06
C SER A 58 0.91 -4.31 20.27
N ARG A 59 2.09 -3.71 20.14
CA ARG A 59 3.35 -4.41 20.40
C ARG A 59 3.52 -4.56 21.91
N ASP A 60 3.75 -5.78 22.38
CA ASP A 60 4.18 -6.03 23.75
C ASP A 60 5.68 -5.79 23.83
N ALA A 61 6.07 -4.56 24.19
CA ALA A 61 7.47 -4.16 24.28
C ALA A 61 8.23 -4.93 25.38
N LYS A 62 7.55 -5.38 26.44
CA LYS A 62 8.19 -6.11 27.55
C LYS A 62 8.61 -7.52 27.13
N ARG A 63 7.86 -8.15 26.22
CA ARG A 63 8.15 -9.51 25.72
C ARG A 63 8.89 -9.54 24.39
N SER A 64 8.85 -8.43 23.65
CA SER A 64 9.60 -8.27 22.40
C SER A 64 11.11 -8.15 22.65
N ARG A 65 11.89 -8.61 21.68
CA ARG A 65 13.36 -8.52 21.66
C ARG A 65 13.82 -8.15 20.23
N PRO A 66 15.09 -7.80 19.99
CA PRO A 66 15.56 -7.46 18.64
C PRO A 66 15.29 -8.54 17.59
N ASP A 67 15.31 -9.81 18.00
CA ASP A 67 15.14 -11.00 17.16
C ASP A 67 13.69 -11.52 17.09
N ARG A 68 12.78 -10.97 17.91
CA ARG A 68 11.37 -11.42 17.92
C ARG A 68 10.40 -10.32 18.34
N ALA A 69 9.34 -10.17 17.55
CA ALA A 69 8.26 -9.23 17.84
C ALA A 69 7.10 -9.97 18.52
N VAL A 70 6.68 -9.49 19.69
CA VAL A 70 5.47 -10.00 20.37
C VAL A 70 4.37 -8.95 20.26
N TRP A 71 3.21 -9.38 19.80
CA TRP A 71 2.03 -8.54 19.61
C TRP A 71 0.85 -9.09 20.39
N ILE A 72 0.02 -8.18 20.90
CA ILE A 72 -1.33 -8.48 21.37
C ILE A 72 -2.30 -8.07 20.26
N LEU A 73 -2.93 -9.06 19.65
CA LEU A 73 -3.95 -8.87 18.63
C LEU A 73 -5.33 -9.06 19.27
N LYS A 74 -6.14 -8.01 19.24
CA LYS A 74 -7.55 -8.07 19.68
C LYS A 74 -8.45 -8.24 18.48
N CYS A 75 -9.27 -9.29 18.50
CA CYS A 75 -10.36 -9.54 17.55
C CYS A 75 -11.70 -9.39 18.29
N SER A 76 -12.81 -9.27 17.57
CA SER A 76 -14.15 -9.18 18.18
C SER A 76 -14.54 -10.42 18.99
N ASN A 77 -13.97 -11.57 18.63
CA ASN A 77 -14.31 -12.88 19.21
C ASN A 77 -13.21 -13.45 20.13
N ALA A 78 -11.99 -12.92 20.10
CA ALA A 78 -10.85 -13.49 20.82
C ALA A 78 -9.70 -12.48 20.97
N THR A 79 -8.81 -12.74 21.93
CA THR A 79 -7.53 -12.01 22.05
C THR A 79 -6.36 -12.98 21.94
N TYR A 80 -5.39 -12.65 21.09
CA TYR A 80 -4.22 -13.47 20.83
C TYR A 80 -2.93 -12.78 21.21
N ARG A 81 -1.98 -13.55 21.72
CA ARG A 81 -0.56 -13.20 21.73
C ARG A 81 0.11 -13.82 20.52
N VAL A 82 0.67 -12.98 19.65
CA VAL A 82 1.32 -13.41 18.41
C VAL A 82 2.82 -13.10 18.53
N THR A 83 3.64 -14.14 18.51
CA THR A 83 5.10 -14.02 18.51
C THR A 83 5.63 -14.30 17.11
N ARG A 84 6.31 -13.33 16.52
CA ARG A 84 6.94 -13.43 15.19
C ARG A 84 8.46 -13.45 15.34
N SER A 85 9.07 -14.51 14.82
CA SER A 85 10.52 -14.62 14.59
C SER A 85 10.76 -14.70 13.07
N PRO A 86 11.91 -14.23 12.54
CA PRO A 86 12.16 -14.18 11.10
C PRO A 86 12.06 -15.55 10.41
N ASP A 87 12.56 -16.60 11.05
CA ASP A 87 12.77 -17.91 10.43
C ASP A 87 11.70 -18.95 10.82
N MET A 88 10.61 -18.52 11.46
CA MET A 88 9.55 -19.41 11.92
C MET A 88 8.16 -18.85 11.66
N ALA A 89 7.18 -19.74 11.49
CA ALA A 89 5.78 -19.37 11.56
C ALA A 89 5.47 -18.67 12.89
N ALA A 90 4.54 -17.71 12.87
CA ALA A 90 4.19 -17.00 14.09
C ALA A 90 3.61 -17.97 15.13
N LYS A 91 4.12 -17.94 16.35
CA LYS A 91 3.51 -18.64 17.47
C LYS A 91 2.29 -17.84 17.94
N VAL A 92 1.12 -18.48 17.96
CA VAL A 92 -0.14 -17.86 18.35
C VAL A 92 -0.65 -18.52 19.63
N GLU A 93 -0.89 -17.72 20.67
CA GLU A 93 -1.42 -18.17 21.95
C GLU A 93 -2.74 -17.42 22.23
N PRO A 94 -3.89 -18.13 22.35
CA PRO A 94 -5.13 -17.53 22.84
C PRO A 94 -4.95 -17.03 24.27
N LEU A 95 -5.50 -15.86 24.59
CA LEU A 95 -5.47 -15.28 25.93
C LEU A 95 -6.84 -15.29 26.62
N LEU A 96 -7.91 -15.25 25.83
CA LEU A 96 -9.32 -15.24 26.23
C LEU A 96 -10.13 -15.89 25.12
#